data_AF-A0A0L7KRS3-F1
#
_entry.id   AF-A0A0L7KRS3-F1
#
_cell.length_a   1.000
_cell.length_b   1.000
_cell.length_c   1.000
_cell.angle_alpha   90.00
_cell.angle_beta   90.00
_cell.angle_gamma   90.00
#
_symmetry.space_group_name_H-M   'P 1'
#
loop_
_entity.id
_entity.type
_entity.pdbx_description
1 polymer ?
#
loop_
_entity_poly.entity_id
_entity_poly.type
_entity_poly.pdbx_seq_one_letter_code
_entity_poly.pdbx_strand_id
1 'polypeptide(L)'
;MSDDQMKKVHRALTSAMLKIVDRGKGPKFAGFTHKPGWILITCQNQESLGWLESEIPRVKPWTGAELSIIPKSELPKPTVAITFVPSSEVESIDVAIHLLRTQNEGLYTELWKVLYSKSEENGHVVTFSLDELSVEALAAVDFQATLGFKK
;
A
#
# COMPACT_ATOMS: atom_id res chain seq x y z
N MET A 1 2.31 0.33 7.16
CA MET A 1 1.89 -0.59 8.23
C MET A 1 2.57 -1.94 8.01
N SER A 2 3.36 -2.42 8.97
CA SER A 2 4.05 -3.72 8.90
C SER A 2 3.12 -4.88 9.27
N ASP A 3 3.50 -6.12 8.93
CA ASP A 3 2.74 -7.33 9.28
C ASP A 3 2.44 -7.45 10.78
N ASP A 4 3.40 -7.09 11.64
CA ASP A 4 3.21 -7.07 13.09
C ASP A 4 2.13 -6.05 13.52
N GLN A 5 2.16 -4.85 12.93
CA GLN A 5 1.12 -3.85 13.16
C GLN A 5 -0.25 -4.34 12.69
N MET A 6 -0.34 -5.04 11.56
CA MET A 6 -1.62 -5.62 11.08
C MET A 6 -2.19 -6.63 12.07
N LYS A 7 -1.33 -7.50 12.63
CA LYS A 7 -1.74 -8.47 13.67
C LYS A 7 -2.26 -7.77 14.93
N LYS A 8 -1.66 -6.65 15.32
CA LYS A 8 -2.13 -5.83 16.45
C LYS A 8 -3.51 -5.22 16.18
N VAL A 9 -3.74 -4.69 14.98
CA VAL A 9 -5.08 -4.18 14.58
C VAL A 9 -6.12 -5.30 14.65
N HIS A 10 -5.83 -6.47 14.06
CA HIS A 10 -6.73 -7.61 14.11
C HIS A 10 -7.06 -8.02 15.55
N ARG A 11 -6.05 -8.14 16.42
CA ARG A 11 -6.25 -8.47 17.83
C ARG A 11 -7.11 -7.43 18.54
N ALA A 12 -6.86 -6.14 18.30
CA ALA A 12 -7.59 -5.08 18.97
C ALA A 12 -9.08 -5.05 18.57
N LEU A 13 -9.38 -5.26 17.28
CA LEU A 13 -10.76 -5.40 16.80
C LEU A 13 -11.44 -6.64 17.38
N THR A 14 -10.76 -7.78 17.45
CA THR A 14 -11.28 -8.99 18.10
C THR A 14 -11.56 -8.74 19.58
N SER A 15 -10.67 -8.07 20.30
CA SER A 15 -10.89 -7.68 21.70
C SER A 15 -12.08 -6.72 21.86
N ALA A 16 -12.34 -5.83 20.90
CA ALA A 16 -13.52 -4.98 20.91
C ALA A 16 -14.81 -5.80 20.70
N MET A 17 -14.81 -6.75 19.77
CA MET A 17 -15.95 -7.65 19.54
C MET A 17 -16.25 -8.51 20.77
N LEU A 18 -15.23 -8.98 21.49
CA LEU A 18 -15.39 -9.79 22.71
C LEU A 18 -16.06 -9.04 23.87
N LYS A 19 -16.10 -7.70 23.84
CA LYS A 19 -16.78 -6.87 24.84
C LYS A 19 -18.29 -6.76 24.60
N ILE A 20 -18.79 -7.24 23.46
CA ILE A 20 -20.21 -7.19 23.12
C ILE A 20 -20.94 -8.27 23.92
N VAL A 21 -21.78 -7.84 24.85
CA VAL A 21 -22.54 -8.73 25.75
C VAL A 21 -23.80 -9.30 25.09
N ASP A 22 -24.34 -8.61 24.10
CA ASP A 22 -25.57 -9.00 23.41
C ASP A 22 -25.31 -10.17 22.44
N ARG A 23 -25.81 -11.35 22.82
CA ARG A 23 -25.60 -12.59 22.05
C ARG A 23 -26.14 -12.46 20.63
N GLY A 24 -25.28 -12.74 19.65
CA GLY A 24 -25.63 -12.72 18.23
C GLY A 24 -25.82 -11.33 17.62
N LYS A 25 -25.54 -10.25 18.37
CA LYS A 25 -25.63 -8.86 17.91
C LYS A 25 -24.27 -8.24 17.55
N GLY A 26 -23.21 -9.05 17.50
CA GLY A 26 -21.90 -8.60 17.07
C GLY A 26 -21.85 -8.27 15.57
N PRO A 27 -20.84 -7.47 15.15
CA PRO A 27 -20.62 -7.17 13.74
C PRO A 27 -20.26 -8.45 12.97
N LYS A 28 -20.61 -8.48 11.69
CA LYS A 28 -20.41 -9.61 10.80
C LYS A 28 -19.53 -9.20 9.61
N PHE A 29 -18.44 -9.93 9.44
CA PHE A 29 -17.46 -9.67 8.38
C PHE A 29 -17.39 -10.87 7.43
N ALA A 30 -17.36 -10.57 6.13
CA ALA A 30 -17.16 -11.55 5.06
C ALA A 30 -15.68 -11.74 4.70
N GLY A 31 -14.81 -10.83 5.13
CA GLY A 31 -13.38 -10.91 4.82
C GLY A 31 -12.54 -9.87 5.55
N PHE A 32 -11.29 -10.24 5.77
CA PHE A 32 -10.23 -9.40 6.33
C PHE A 32 -8.96 -9.68 5.53
N THR A 33 -8.59 -8.75 4.64
CA THR A 33 -7.45 -8.94 3.73
C THR A 33 -6.33 -7.98 4.07
N HIS A 34 -5.15 -8.53 4.26
CA HIS A 34 -3.93 -7.75 4.46
C HIS A 34 -3.46 -7.18 3.12
N LYS A 35 -3.15 -5.89 3.11
CA LYS A 35 -2.54 -5.21 1.98
C LYS A 35 -1.29 -4.47 2.46
N PRO A 36 -0.29 -4.28 1.59
CA PRO A 36 0.85 -3.43 1.94
C PRO A 36 0.36 -2.05 2.39
N GLY A 37 0.56 -1.74 3.67
CA GLY A 37 0.18 -0.45 4.24
C GLY A 37 -1.23 -0.31 4.82
N TRP A 38 -2.18 -1.22 4.53
CA TRP A 38 -3.58 -1.07 4.94
C TRP A 38 -4.34 -2.41 5.04
N ILE A 39 -5.56 -2.40 5.56
CA ILE A 39 -6.42 -3.59 5.70
C ILE A 39 -7.71 -3.34 4.95
N LEU A 40 -8.15 -4.32 4.16
CA LEU A 40 -9.49 -4.35 3.59
C LEU A 40 -10.39 -5.19 4.49
N ILE A 41 -11.42 -4.58 5.06
CA ILE A 41 -12.47 -5.27 5.81
C ILE A 41 -13.74 -5.28 4.97
N THR A 42 -14.28 -6.48 4.71
CA THR A 42 -15.56 -6.63 4.00
C THR A 42 -16.67 -6.85 5.02
N CYS A 43 -17.52 -5.84 5.21
CA CYS A 43 -18.69 -5.93 6.08
C CYS A 43 -19.83 -6.69 5.38
N GLN A 44 -20.55 -7.56 6.11
CA GLN A 44 -21.71 -8.27 5.54
C GLN A 44 -22.96 -7.37 5.42
N ASN A 45 -23.03 -6.30 6.20
CA ASN A 45 -24.17 -5.40 6.25
C ASN A 45 -23.77 -4.01 6.77
N GLN A 46 -24.70 -3.06 6.67
CA GLN A 46 -24.50 -1.67 7.09
C GLN A 46 -24.30 -1.54 8.60
N GLU A 47 -24.93 -2.39 9.41
CA GLU A 47 -24.74 -2.41 10.87
C GLU A 47 -23.28 -2.71 11.25
N SER A 48 -22.64 -3.63 10.54
CA SER A 48 -21.23 -3.98 10.77
C SER A 48 -20.28 -2.85 10.37
N LEU A 49 -20.62 -2.10 9.32
CA LEU A 49 -19.89 -0.89 8.93
C LEU A 49 -20.05 0.21 10.00
N GLY A 50 -21.28 0.46 10.45
CA GLY A 50 -21.54 1.45 11.50
C GLY A 50 -20.85 1.12 12.83
N TRP A 51 -20.79 -0.17 13.18
CA TRP A 51 -19.98 -0.62 14.32
C TRP A 51 -18.50 -0.30 14.11
N LEU A 52 -17.94 -0.63 12.94
CA LEU A 52 -16.53 -0.39 12.63
C LEU A 52 -16.19 1.11 12.65
N GLU A 53 -17.05 1.95 12.08
CA GLU A 53 -16.95 3.42 12.12
C GLU A 53 -16.94 3.96 13.56
N SER A 54 -17.75 3.39 14.44
CA SER A 54 -17.80 3.80 15.84
C SER A 54 -16.59 3.32 16.67
N GLU A 55 -16.01 2.17 16.30
CA GLU A 55 -14.99 1.48 17.09
C GLU A 55 -13.56 1.87 16.68
N ILE A 56 -13.30 2.10 15.39
CA ILE A 56 -11.96 2.44 14.87
C ILE A 56 -11.31 3.64 15.58
N PRO A 57 -12.01 4.76 15.88
CA PRO A 57 -11.41 5.88 16.61
C PRO A 57 -10.98 5.53 18.05
N ARG A 58 -11.60 4.50 18.65
CA ARG A 58 -11.37 4.07 20.04
C ARG A 58 -10.28 3.00 20.14
N VAL A 59 -10.06 2.26 19.06
CA VAL A 59 -9.06 1.21 19.00
C VAL A 59 -7.66 1.84 18.89
N LYS A 60 -6.83 1.55 19.89
CA LYS A 60 -5.41 1.94 19.94
C LYS A 60 -4.55 0.66 20.02
N PRO A 61 -4.19 0.04 18.88
CA PRO A 61 -3.49 -1.25 18.90
C PRO A 61 -2.02 -1.14 19.36
N TRP A 62 -1.45 0.06 19.39
CA TRP A 62 -0.17 0.39 20.03
C TRP A 62 -0.13 1.89 20.38
N THR A 63 0.87 2.30 21.18
CA THR A 63 1.08 3.71 21.55
C THR A 63 1.33 4.58 20.31
N GLY A 64 0.56 5.65 20.16
CA GLY A 64 0.65 6.54 19.01
C GLY A 64 -0.04 6.04 17.73
N ALA A 65 -0.77 4.92 17.79
CA ALA A 65 -1.55 4.46 16.65
C ALA A 65 -2.74 5.37 16.36
N GLU A 66 -2.88 5.77 15.10
CA GLU A 66 -4.06 6.45 14.56
C GLU A 66 -4.60 5.61 13.40
N LEU A 67 -5.84 5.16 13.55
CA LEU A 67 -6.54 4.38 12.55
C LEU A 67 -7.65 5.22 11.96
N SER A 68 -7.81 5.13 10.65
CA SER A 68 -8.93 5.68 9.91
C SER A 68 -9.47 4.61 8.98
N ILE A 69 -10.71 4.81 8.57
CA ILE A 69 -11.37 3.98 7.57
C ILE A 69 -11.83 4.89 6.45
N ILE A 70 -11.74 4.36 5.24
CA ILE A 70 -12.29 4.99 4.05
C ILE A 70 -13.02 3.91 3.26
N PRO A 71 -14.14 4.25 2.61
CA PRO A 71 -14.77 3.36 1.64
C PRO A 71 -13.77 2.96 0.56
N LYS A 72 -13.94 1.74 0.02
CA LYS A 72 -13.11 1.27 -1.12
C LYS A 72 -13.17 2.23 -2.31
N SER A 73 -14.30 2.92 -2.53
CA SER A 73 -14.48 3.91 -3.59
C SER A 73 -13.60 5.16 -3.43
N GLU A 74 -13.19 5.47 -2.21
CA GLU A 74 -12.35 6.61 -1.86
C GLU A 74 -10.86 6.24 -1.74
N LEU A 75 -10.51 4.96 -1.95
CA LEU A 75 -9.10 4.58 -2.02
C LEU A 75 -8.43 5.38 -3.14
N PRO A 76 -7.31 6.07 -2.84
CA PRO A 76 -6.52 6.73 -3.86
C PRO A 76 -6.17 5.73 -4.96
N LYS A 77 -6.40 6.12 -6.21
CA LYS A 77 -6.00 5.36 -7.39
C LYS A 77 -4.75 6.02 -7.96
N PRO A 78 -3.55 5.72 -7.41
CA PRO A 78 -2.34 6.32 -7.94
C PRO A 78 -2.14 5.84 -9.38
N THR A 79 -1.57 6.71 -10.22
CA THR A 79 -0.94 6.26 -11.46
C THR A 79 0.24 5.38 -11.07
N VAL A 80 0.34 4.21 -11.69
CA VAL A 80 1.39 3.22 -11.39
C VAL A 80 2.20 2.89 -12.62
N ALA A 81 3.50 2.69 -12.43
CA ALA A 81 4.37 2.07 -13.42
C ALA A 81 4.84 0.72 -12.89
N ILE A 82 4.88 -0.26 -13.79
CA ILE A 82 5.43 -1.58 -13.52
C ILE A 82 6.66 -1.72 -14.41
N THR A 83 7.81 -2.00 -13.81
CA THR A 83 9.06 -2.18 -14.55
C THR A 83 9.87 -3.33 -13.98
N PHE A 84 10.78 -3.84 -14.81
CA PHE A 84 11.76 -4.82 -14.40
C PHE A 84 13.06 -4.11 -14.01
N VAL A 85 13.54 -4.39 -12.81
CA VAL A 85 14.78 -3.87 -12.25
C VAL A 85 15.81 -5.00 -12.27
N PRO A 86 16.76 -5.01 -13.23
CA PRO A 86 17.71 -6.09 -13.39
C PRO A 86 18.79 -6.07 -12.30
N SER A 87 19.00 -7.19 -11.63
CA SER A 87 20.03 -7.31 -10.58
C SER A 87 21.46 -7.25 -11.15
N SER A 88 21.63 -7.39 -12.46
CA SER A 88 22.92 -7.21 -13.14
C SER A 88 23.36 -5.75 -13.25
N GLU A 89 22.42 -4.80 -13.20
CA GLU A 89 22.70 -3.37 -13.34
C GLU A 89 22.64 -2.63 -12.01
N VAL A 90 21.82 -3.12 -11.06
CA VAL A 90 21.58 -2.44 -9.78
C VAL A 90 21.59 -3.40 -8.60
N GLU A 91 22.23 -2.98 -7.51
CA GLU A 91 22.35 -3.79 -6.29
C GLU A 91 21.06 -3.83 -5.46
N SER A 92 20.21 -2.80 -5.59
CA SER A 92 18.96 -2.70 -4.83
C SER A 92 17.92 -1.82 -5.54
N ILE A 93 16.67 -1.93 -5.08
CA ILE A 93 15.57 -1.06 -5.56
C ILE A 93 15.84 0.41 -5.22
N ASP A 94 16.46 0.69 -4.07
CA ASP A 94 16.83 2.07 -3.69
C ASP A 94 17.87 2.65 -4.64
N VAL A 95 18.86 1.85 -5.06
CA VAL A 95 19.83 2.24 -6.09
C VAL A 95 19.13 2.48 -7.42
N ALA A 96 18.17 1.62 -7.80
CA ALA A 96 17.39 1.80 -9.03
C ALA A 96 16.59 3.12 -9.02
N ILE A 97 15.90 3.43 -7.92
CA ILE A 97 15.18 4.69 -7.73
C ILE A 97 16.14 5.89 -7.91
N HIS A 98 17.31 5.81 -7.28
CA HIS A 98 18.30 6.88 -7.40
C HIS A 98 18.81 7.07 -8.84
N LEU A 99 19.05 5.98 -9.57
CA LEU A 99 19.47 6.03 -10.96
C LEU A 99 18.36 6.56 -11.87
N LEU A 100 17.11 6.14 -11.68
CA LEU A 100 15.96 6.67 -12.42
C LEU A 100 15.89 8.19 -12.32
N ARG A 101 16.04 8.75 -11.12
CA ARG A 101 16.11 10.20 -10.91
C ARG A 101 17.29 10.86 -11.60
N THR A 102 18.45 10.20 -11.59
CA THR A 102 19.71 10.78 -12.09
C THR A 102 19.78 10.77 -13.61
N GLN A 103 19.16 9.77 -14.26
CA GLN A 103 19.29 9.51 -15.69
C GLN A 103 18.10 10.01 -16.51
N ASN A 104 17.01 10.42 -15.88
CA ASN A 104 15.78 10.81 -16.56
C ASN A 104 15.32 12.17 -16.04
N GLU A 105 15.34 13.18 -16.91
CA GLU A 105 14.85 14.52 -16.60
C GLU A 105 13.34 14.47 -16.29
N GLY A 106 12.92 15.21 -15.26
CA GLY A 106 11.52 15.32 -14.88
C GLY A 106 10.96 14.17 -14.03
N LEU A 107 11.76 13.15 -13.68
CA LEU A 107 11.34 12.12 -12.72
C LEU A 107 11.63 12.55 -11.27
N TYR A 108 10.57 12.78 -10.49
CA TYR A 108 10.62 13.11 -9.06
C TYR A 108 10.50 11.86 -8.20
N THR A 109 11.47 10.95 -8.33
CA THR A 109 11.36 9.61 -7.75
C THR A 109 11.29 9.60 -6.21
N GLU A 110 11.67 10.69 -5.54
CA GLU A 110 11.48 10.89 -4.10
C GLU A 110 10.00 10.94 -3.67
N LEU A 111 9.08 11.24 -4.60
CA LEU A 111 7.64 11.21 -4.38
C LEU A 111 7.05 9.81 -4.65
N TRP A 112 7.83 8.92 -5.26
CA TRP A 112 7.37 7.59 -5.63
C TRP A 112 7.35 6.67 -4.40
N LYS A 113 6.44 5.70 -4.41
CA LYS A 113 6.39 4.63 -3.41
C LYS A 113 6.46 3.30 -4.11
N VAL A 114 7.27 2.39 -3.55
CA VAL A 114 7.25 0.97 -3.95
C VAL A 114 5.97 0.36 -3.39
N LEU A 115 5.00 0.09 -4.26
CA LEU A 115 3.71 -0.50 -3.89
C LEU A 115 3.80 -2.03 -3.80
N TYR A 116 4.62 -2.62 -4.67
CA TYR A 116 4.84 -4.05 -4.74
C TYR A 116 6.22 -4.33 -5.33
N SER A 117 6.87 -5.39 -4.85
CA SER A 117 8.10 -5.92 -5.43
C SER A 117 8.06 -7.44 -5.34
N LYS A 118 8.45 -8.09 -6.44
CA LYS A 118 8.60 -9.54 -6.52
C LYS A 118 9.97 -9.85 -7.07
N SER A 119 10.72 -10.67 -6.35
CA SER A 119 11.98 -11.23 -6.86
C SER A 119 11.69 -12.21 -7.99
N GLU A 120 12.46 -12.08 -9.07
CA GLU A 120 12.51 -12.98 -10.21
C GLU A 120 13.97 -13.45 -10.41
N GLU A 121 14.19 -14.41 -11.31
CA GLU A 121 15.52 -15.05 -11.51
C GLU A 121 16.66 -14.05 -11.74
N ASN A 122 16.41 -12.94 -12.45
CA ASN A 122 17.44 -11.97 -12.87
C ASN A 122 17.18 -10.54 -12.37
N GLY A 123 16.38 -10.37 -11.32
CA GLY A 123 16.03 -9.04 -10.82
C GLY A 123 14.70 -8.99 -10.08
N HIS A 124 14.04 -7.85 -10.16
CA HIS A 124 12.77 -7.61 -9.49
C HIS A 124 11.74 -7.02 -10.45
N VAL A 125 10.51 -7.53 -10.44
CA VAL A 125 9.38 -6.79 -10.99
C VAL A 125 8.85 -5.87 -9.90
N VAL A 126 8.92 -4.57 -10.14
CA VAL A 126 8.58 -3.53 -9.16
C VAL A 126 7.43 -2.69 -9.67
N THR A 127 6.47 -2.41 -8.79
CA THR A 127 5.37 -1.47 -9.03
C THR A 127 5.61 -0.20 -8.23
N PHE A 128 5.75 0.92 -8.93
CA PHE A 128 5.89 2.25 -8.34
C PHE A 128 4.57 3.02 -8.45
N SER A 129 4.23 3.81 -7.43
CA SER A 129 3.32 4.94 -7.62
C SER A 129 4.08 6.12 -8.22
N LEU A 130 3.46 6.82 -9.17
CA LEU A 130 4.04 8.00 -9.80
C LEU A 130 3.30 9.26 -9.39
N ASP A 131 4.03 10.37 -9.25
CA ASP A 131 3.46 11.72 -9.25
C ASP A 131 3.13 12.17 -10.70
N GLU A 132 2.28 13.18 -10.82
CA GLU A 132 1.79 13.66 -12.12
C GLU A 132 2.92 14.18 -13.04
N LEU A 133 3.91 14.89 -12.48
CA LEU A 133 5.02 15.44 -13.28
C LEU A 133 5.91 14.32 -13.83
N SER A 134 6.16 13.28 -13.04
CA SER A 134 6.88 12.09 -13.52
C SER A 134 6.10 11.37 -14.63
N VAL A 135 4.78 11.33 -14.58
CA VAL A 135 3.95 10.74 -15.64
C VAL A 135 4.08 11.55 -16.93
N GLU A 136 4.05 12.88 -16.85
CA GLU A 136 4.24 13.76 -18.00
C GLU A 136 5.63 13.60 -18.61
N ALA A 137 6.67 13.55 -17.78
CA ALA A 137 8.04 13.33 -18.21
C ALA A 137 8.22 11.98 -18.92
N LEU A 138 7.64 10.90 -18.37
CA LEU A 138 7.64 9.60 -19.02
C LEU A 138 6.85 9.61 -20.34
N ALA A 139 5.69 10.27 -20.39
CA ALA A 139 4.90 10.37 -21.61
C ALA A 139 5.65 11.07 -22.75
N ALA A 140 6.47 12.09 -22.43
CA ALA A 140 7.31 12.77 -23.40
C ALA A 140 8.41 11.89 -24.03
N VAL A 141 8.71 10.75 -23.42
CA VAL A 141 9.69 9.76 -23.91
C VAL A 141 9.05 8.39 -24.17
N ASP A 142 7.77 8.36 -24.52
CA ASP A 142 7.01 7.14 -24.82
C ASP A 142 7.10 6.06 -23.71
N PHE A 143 7.17 6.52 -22.46
CA PHE A 143 7.32 5.71 -21.25
C PHE A 143 8.60 4.86 -21.21
N GLN A 144 9.65 5.27 -21.93
CA GLN A 144 10.95 4.60 -21.94
C GLN A 144 11.96 5.31 -21.02
N ALA A 145 12.00 4.90 -19.75
CA ALA A 145 13.01 5.37 -18.81
C ALA A 145 14.36 4.64 -19.00
N THR A 146 15.46 5.37 -18.78
CA THR A 146 16.81 4.82 -18.70
C THR A 146 17.10 4.37 -17.26
N LEU A 147 17.66 3.17 -17.11
CA LEU A 147 18.10 2.63 -15.83
C LEU A 147 19.43 1.90 -16.01
N GLY A 148 20.47 2.35 -15.32
CA GLY A 148 21.79 1.75 -15.40
C GLY A 148 22.48 2.06 -16.73
N PHE A 149 23.25 1.11 -17.25
CA PHE A 149 23.95 1.30 -18.51
C PHE A 149 23.05 0.83 -19.67
N LYS A 150 22.77 1.72 -20.63
CA LYS A 150 22.18 1.28 -21.91
C LYS A 150 23.12 0.26 -22.54
N LYS A 151 22.62 -0.94 -22.80
CA LYS A 151 23.24 -1.85 -23.77
C LYS A 151 22.85 -1.44 -25.19
#